data_AF-A0A2K1YF23-F1
#
_entry.id   AF-A0A2K1YF23-F1
#
_cell.length_a   1.000
_cell.length_b   1.000
_cell.length_c   1.000
_cell.angle_alpha   90.00
_cell.angle_beta   90.00
_cell.angle_gamma   90.00
#
_symmetry.space_group_name_H-M   'P 1'
#
loop_
_entity.id
_entity.type
_entity.pdbx_description
1 polymer ?
#
loop_
_entity_poly.entity_id
_entity_poly.type
_entity_poly.pdbx_seq_one_letter_code
_entity_poly.pdbx_strand_id
1 'polypeptide(L)'
;LPVCLQLLDSGNLILVRKRSRKTVWQSFDYPTNILLPGMKLGLDRKLGIDRFLTSWRSAEDPGFRDFSVRINPKGSPQFFFYNGKKPISRSPPWPWRSQMGLYKSTFVNDPDEKYFVYTVPDDSYLLRIIVDHPGLVKALTWRESDGQWKDYWKTPLFQCDDY
;
A
#
# COMPACT_ATOMS: atom_id res chain seq x y z
N LEU A 1 2.12 -25.61 20.14
CA LEU A 1 2.74 -24.52 20.94
C LEU A 1 1.77 -23.35 20.99
N PRO A 2 1.57 -22.68 22.15
CA PRO A 2 0.58 -21.61 22.26
C PRO A 2 0.96 -20.40 21.40
N VAL A 3 -0.02 -19.90 20.65
CA VAL A 3 0.05 -18.66 19.87
C VAL A 3 -0.85 -17.59 20.50
N CYS A 4 -0.57 -16.33 20.21
CA CYS A 4 -1.39 -15.19 20.61
C CYS A 4 -1.62 -14.29 19.41
N LEU A 5 -2.84 -13.79 19.27
CA LEU A 5 -3.19 -12.74 18.33
C LEU A 5 -2.99 -11.39 19.03
N GLN A 6 -2.38 -10.41 18.37
CA GLN A 6 -2.14 -9.07 18.90
C GLN A 6 -2.37 -8.04 17.80
N LEU A 7 -3.11 -6.98 18.11
CA LEU A 7 -3.24 -5.81 17.25
C LEU A 7 -2.24 -4.75 17.73
N LEU A 8 -1.32 -4.33 16.86
CA LEU A 8 -0.36 -3.27 17.15
C LEU A 8 -0.97 -1.89 16.88
N ASP A 9 -0.39 -0.84 17.47
CA ASP A 9 -0.81 0.57 17.25
C ASP A 9 -0.70 1.00 15.78
N SER A 10 0.15 0.33 14.99
CA SER A 10 0.23 0.53 13.54
C SER A 10 -0.99 0.02 12.77
N GLY A 11 -1.89 -0.73 13.42
CA GLY A 11 -2.99 -1.48 12.79
C GLY A 11 -2.58 -2.86 12.27
N ASN A 12 -1.32 -3.27 12.46
CA ASN A 12 -0.87 -4.61 12.07
C ASN A 12 -1.37 -5.66 13.06
N LEU A 13 -2.14 -6.62 12.56
CA LEU A 13 -2.62 -7.77 13.33
C LEU A 13 -1.62 -8.90 13.17
N ILE A 14 -0.99 -9.31 14.26
CA ILE A 14 0.10 -10.30 14.26
C ILE A 14 -0.27 -11.57 15.03
N LEU A 15 0.20 -12.71 14.54
CA LEU A 15 0.17 -13.98 15.25
C LEU A 15 1.58 -14.30 15.76
N VAL A 16 1.72 -14.41 17.09
CA VAL A 16 3.01 -14.55 17.76
C VAL A 16 3.09 -15.86 18.54
N ARG A 17 4.19 -16.60 18.39
CA ARG A 17 4.51 -17.74 19.26
C ARG A 17 4.94 -17.25 20.64
N LYS A 18 4.22 -17.61 21.71
CA LYS A 18 4.46 -17.06 23.06
C LYS A 18 5.90 -17.28 23.57
N ARG A 19 6.44 -18.49 23.39
CA ARG A 19 7.78 -18.84 23.91
C ARG A 19 8.93 -18.10 23.23
N SER A 20 8.90 -18.01 21.90
CA SER A 20 10.00 -17.43 21.11
C SER A 20 9.78 -15.96 20.75
N ARG A 21 8.60 -15.40 21.08
CA ARG A 21 8.14 -14.07 20.63
C ARG A 21 8.24 -13.87 19.11
N LYS A 22 8.26 -14.97 18.34
CA LYS A 22 8.40 -14.92 16.88
C LYS A 22 7.04 -14.67 16.24
N THR A 23 6.96 -13.64 15.41
CA THR A 23 5.83 -13.42 14.49
C THR A 23 5.85 -14.53 13.44
N VAL A 24 4.73 -15.24 13.31
CA VAL A 24 4.56 -16.31 12.31
C VAL A 24 3.58 -15.94 11.21
N TRP A 25 2.78 -14.89 11.42
CA TRP A 25 1.88 -14.31 10.44
C TRP A 25 1.59 -12.86 10.83
N GLN A 26 1.35 -12.00 9.84
CA GLN A 26 0.93 -10.62 10.05
C GLN A 26 -0.01 -10.15 8.93
N SER A 27 -1.00 -9.31 9.26
CA SER A 27 -1.96 -8.80 8.27
C SER A 27 -1.31 -7.90 7.24
N PHE A 28 -0.22 -7.22 7.58
CA PHE A 28 0.51 -6.34 6.66
C PHE A 28 1.15 -7.06 5.47
N ASP A 29 1.29 -8.39 5.54
CA ASP A 29 1.74 -9.20 4.39
C ASP A 29 0.61 -9.52 3.40
N TYR A 30 -0.65 -9.25 3.77
CA TYR A 30 -1.85 -9.55 2.98
C TYR A 30 -2.77 -8.32 2.89
N PRO A 31 -2.31 -7.23 2.27
CA PRO A 31 -3.11 -6.02 2.10
C PRO A 31 -4.39 -6.28 1.28
N THR A 32 -5.42 -5.46 1.53
CA THR A 32 -6.66 -5.42 0.74
C THR A 32 -6.59 -4.29 -0.30
N ASN A 33 -7.44 -3.28 -0.20
CA ASN A 33 -7.42 -2.08 -1.04
C ASN A 33 -6.61 -0.93 -0.43
N ILE A 34 -6.07 -1.08 0.78
CA ILE A 34 -5.43 0.01 1.55
C ILE A 34 -3.98 -0.31 1.86
N LEU A 35 -3.12 0.70 1.72
CA LEU A 35 -1.76 0.75 2.26
C LEU A 35 -1.68 1.82 3.36
N LEU A 36 -1.40 1.38 4.59
CA LEU A 36 -1.20 2.22 5.78
C LEU A 36 0.28 2.60 5.97
N PRO A 37 0.59 3.61 6.80
CA PRO A 37 1.96 3.93 7.14
C PRO A 37 2.70 2.70 7.71
N GLY A 38 3.94 2.48 7.26
CA GLY A 38 4.75 1.33 7.66
C GLY A 38 4.44 0.00 6.96
N MET A 39 3.35 -0.10 6.20
CA MET A 39 3.11 -1.26 5.33
C MET A 39 4.08 -1.28 4.15
N LYS A 40 4.49 -2.48 3.74
CA LYS A 40 5.31 -2.68 2.53
C LYS A 40 4.41 -3.01 1.34
N LEU A 41 4.58 -2.29 0.25
CA LEU A 41 4.02 -2.64 -1.06
C LEU A 41 5.14 -3.16 -1.95
N GLY A 42 5.06 -4.39 -2.45
CA GLY A 42 6.08 -5.02 -3.28
C GLY A 42 6.49 -6.42 -2.83
N LEU A 43 7.63 -6.88 -3.33
CA LEU A 43 8.05 -8.27 -3.28
C LEU A 43 9.01 -8.55 -2.11
N ASP A 44 8.69 -9.57 -1.33
CA ASP A 44 9.59 -10.25 -0.41
C ASP A 44 10.04 -11.58 -1.02
N ARG A 45 11.31 -11.69 -1.41
CA ARG A 45 11.83 -12.87 -2.09
C ARG A 45 12.14 -14.01 -1.14
N LYS A 46 12.37 -13.73 0.15
CA LYS A 46 12.62 -14.75 1.18
C LYS A 46 11.35 -15.51 1.51
N LEU A 47 10.23 -14.79 1.62
CA LEU A 47 8.92 -15.38 1.92
C LEU A 47 8.12 -15.74 0.66
N GLY A 48 8.52 -15.25 -0.52
CA GLY A 48 7.80 -15.43 -1.77
C GLY A 48 6.48 -14.65 -1.82
N ILE A 49 6.38 -13.55 -1.07
CA ILE A 49 5.15 -12.76 -0.93
C ILE A 49 5.24 -11.53 -1.83
N ASP A 50 4.28 -11.37 -2.74
CA ASP A 50 4.06 -10.13 -3.48
C ASP A 50 2.91 -9.35 -2.84
N ARG A 51 3.24 -8.23 -2.17
CA ARG A 51 2.27 -7.36 -1.50
C ARG A 51 1.76 -6.32 -2.50
N PHE A 52 0.48 -6.38 -2.84
CA PHE A 52 -0.15 -5.46 -3.78
C PHE A 52 -1.55 -5.08 -3.32
N LEU A 53 -2.05 -3.93 -3.76
CA LEU A 53 -3.41 -3.50 -3.42
C LEU A 53 -4.39 -3.96 -4.49
N THR A 54 -5.60 -4.32 -4.07
CA THR A 54 -6.72 -4.67 -4.96
C THR A 54 -7.97 -3.92 -4.53
N SER A 55 -8.66 -3.25 -5.45
CA SER A 55 -9.87 -2.51 -5.13
C SER A 55 -10.98 -3.42 -4.62
N TRP A 56 -11.86 -2.85 -3.80
CA TRP A 56 -13.17 -3.44 -3.53
C TRP A 56 -14.05 -3.45 -4.77
N ARG A 57 -15.10 -4.28 -4.74
CA ARG A 57 -16.09 -4.40 -5.81
C ARG A 57 -16.99 -3.17 -5.88
N SER A 58 -17.42 -2.67 -4.72
CA SER A 58 -18.13 -1.40 -4.56
C SER A 58 -17.79 -0.77 -3.20
N ALA A 59 -18.43 0.35 -2.86
CA ALA A 59 -18.28 0.95 -1.53
C ALA A 59 -18.87 0.07 -0.41
N GLU A 60 -19.86 -0.77 -0.74
CA GLU A 60 -20.59 -1.65 0.18
C GLU A 60 -20.15 -3.12 0.13
N ASP A 61 -19.49 -3.55 -0.95
CA ASP A 61 -18.99 -4.92 -1.13
C ASP A 61 -17.45 -4.96 -1.11
N PRO A 62 -16.84 -5.41 0.00
CA PRO A 62 -15.39 -5.50 0.15
C PRO A 62 -14.76 -6.66 -0.64
N GLY A 63 -15.56 -7.43 -1.39
CA GLY A 63 -15.06 -8.44 -2.30
C GLY A 63 -14.08 -7.84 -3.32
N PHE A 64 -13.09 -8.62 -3.73
CA PHE A 64 -12.07 -8.15 -4.66
C PHE A 64 -12.65 -7.87 -6.05
N ARG A 65 -12.15 -6.80 -6.68
CA ARG A 65 -12.37 -6.46 -8.10
C ARG A 65 -11.04 -6.50 -8.86
N ASP A 66 -11.11 -6.12 -10.13
CA ASP A 66 -10.01 -6.23 -11.08
C ASP A 66 -8.96 -5.11 -10.97
N PHE A 67 -9.24 -4.00 -10.28
CA PHE A 67 -8.25 -2.93 -10.19
C PHE A 67 -7.17 -3.26 -9.16
N SER A 68 -5.91 -3.14 -9.56
CA SER A 68 -4.78 -3.40 -8.65
C SER A 68 -3.59 -2.49 -8.88
N VAL A 69 -2.83 -2.25 -7.81
CA VAL A 69 -1.56 -1.50 -7.85
C VAL A 69 -0.44 -2.42 -7.42
N ARG A 70 0.56 -2.59 -8.29
CA ARG A 70 1.73 -3.46 -8.08
C ARG A 70 3.02 -2.71 -8.39
N ILE A 71 4.13 -3.17 -7.82
CA ILE A 71 5.47 -2.75 -8.25
C ILE A 71 5.94 -3.72 -9.32
N ASN A 72 6.35 -3.22 -10.49
CA ASN A 72 7.00 -4.06 -11.48
C ASN A 72 8.40 -4.45 -10.97
N PRO A 73 8.68 -5.75 -10.75
CA PRO A 73 9.98 -6.17 -10.24
C PRO A 73 11.06 -6.21 -11.32
N LYS A 74 10.73 -6.08 -12.62
CA LYS A 74 11.68 -6.13 -13.74
C LYS A 74 12.10 -4.72 -14.17
N GLY A 75 13.39 -4.55 -14.45
CA GLY A 75 13.95 -3.26 -14.88
C GLY A 75 13.98 -2.21 -13.75
N SER A 76 13.89 -0.93 -14.13
CA SER A 76 13.76 0.15 -13.15
C SER A 76 12.39 0.07 -12.46
N PRO A 77 12.31 0.05 -11.12
CA PRO A 77 11.06 -0.08 -10.39
C PRO A 77 10.04 1.02 -10.71
N GLN A 78 8.80 0.60 -10.89
CA GLN A 78 7.66 1.43 -11.24
C GLN A 78 6.40 0.87 -10.58
N PHE A 79 5.49 1.76 -10.16
CA PHE A 79 4.13 1.36 -9.85
C PHE A 79 3.36 1.21 -11.16
N PHE A 80 2.60 0.14 -11.26
CA PHE A 80 1.64 -0.08 -12.32
C PHE A 80 0.26 -0.19 -11.71
N PHE A 81 -0.67 0.53 -12.31
CA PHE A 81 -2.08 0.41 -12.04
C PHE A 81 -2.72 -0.44 -13.15
N TYR A 82 -3.46 -1.47 -12.78
CA TYR A 82 -4.05 -2.43 -13.70
C TYR A 82 -5.57 -2.45 -13.57
N ASN A 83 -6.25 -2.82 -14.66
CA ASN A 83 -7.57 -3.41 -14.66
C ASN A 83 -7.45 -4.85 -15.18
N GLY A 84 -7.55 -5.80 -14.27
CA GLY A 84 -7.25 -7.21 -14.50
C GLY A 84 -5.78 -7.37 -14.90
N LYS A 85 -5.53 -7.73 -16.15
CA LYS A 85 -4.18 -7.84 -16.72
C LYS A 85 -3.78 -6.64 -17.58
N LYS A 86 -4.72 -5.73 -17.88
CA LYS A 86 -4.47 -4.57 -18.73
C LYS A 86 -3.83 -3.45 -17.88
N PRO A 87 -2.61 -2.97 -18.21
CA PRO A 87 -2.07 -1.78 -17.56
C PRO A 87 -2.91 -0.57 -17.96
N ILE A 88 -3.31 0.24 -16.96
CA ILE A 88 -4.00 1.51 -17.16
C ILE A 88 -2.99 2.65 -17.14
N SER A 89 -2.12 2.67 -16.14
CA SER A 89 -1.14 3.73 -15.98
C SER A 89 0.11 3.21 -15.27
N ARG A 90 1.19 4.00 -15.33
CA ARG A 90 2.42 3.71 -14.59
C ARG A 90 3.02 4.97 -13.99
N SER A 91 3.72 4.83 -12.87
CA SER A 91 4.55 5.90 -12.35
C SER A 91 5.77 6.14 -13.27
N PRO A 92 6.42 7.31 -13.16
CA PRO A 92 7.80 7.46 -13.60
C PRO A 92 8.70 6.35 -13.02
N PRO A 93 9.77 5.95 -13.72
CA PRO A 93 10.76 5.03 -13.17
C PRO A 93 11.47 5.64 -11.96
N TRP A 94 11.79 4.78 -10.99
CA TRP A 94 12.66 5.15 -9.87
C TRP A 94 14.05 5.59 -10.39
N PRO A 95 14.76 6.56 -9.77
CA PRO A 95 14.44 7.22 -8.49
C PRO A 95 13.32 8.25 -8.58
N TRP A 96 12.32 8.10 -7.71
CA TRP A 96 11.31 9.14 -7.50
C TRP A 96 11.92 10.28 -6.69
N ARG A 97 11.68 11.52 -7.11
CA ARG A 97 12.07 12.68 -6.32
C ARG A 97 11.36 12.59 -4.96
N SER A 98 12.09 12.89 -3.89
CA SER A 98 11.48 13.05 -2.56
C SER A 98 10.35 14.05 -2.67
N GLN A 99 9.11 13.59 -2.50
CA GLN A 99 7.97 14.50 -2.37
C GLN A 99 8.12 15.21 -1.03
N MET A 100 8.44 16.50 -1.06
CA MET A 100 8.20 17.35 0.09
C MET A 100 6.68 17.41 0.27
N GLY A 101 6.18 16.78 1.34
CA GLY A 101 4.75 16.61 1.56
C GLY A 101 4.45 16.02 2.93
N LEU A 102 3.19 15.59 3.12
CA LEU A 102 2.69 15.09 4.40
C LEU A 102 3.26 13.73 4.83
N TYR A 103 3.89 12.99 3.91
CA TYR A 103 4.51 11.70 4.20
C TYR A 103 5.91 11.59 3.62
N LYS A 104 6.75 10.80 4.27
CA LYS A 104 8.08 10.41 3.77
C LYS A 104 7.99 9.04 3.14
N SER A 105 8.27 8.93 1.86
CA SER A 105 8.37 7.65 1.16
C SER A 105 9.81 7.15 1.11
N THR A 106 9.99 5.85 1.26
CA THR A 106 11.25 5.15 1.00
C THR A 106 10.98 3.99 0.06
N PHE A 107 11.95 3.74 -0.81
CA PHE A 107 11.91 2.59 -1.70
C PHE A 107 13.18 1.77 -1.48
N VAL A 108 12.98 0.48 -1.21
CA VAL A 108 14.05 -0.50 -0.98
C VAL A 108 14.10 -1.42 -2.18
N ASN A 109 15.30 -1.66 -2.69
CA ASN A 109 15.57 -2.61 -3.77
C ASN A 109 16.92 -3.26 -3.53
N ASP A 110 16.90 -4.36 -2.79
CA ASP A 110 18.06 -5.17 -2.46
C ASP A 110 17.80 -6.64 -2.91
N PRO A 111 18.75 -7.56 -2.69
CA PRO A 111 18.60 -8.96 -3.07
C PRO A 111 17.44 -9.69 -2.38
N ASP A 112 17.02 -9.24 -1.19
CA ASP A 112 16.02 -9.91 -0.36
C ASP A 112 14.62 -9.37 -0.62
N GLU A 113 14.46 -8.05 -0.70
CA GLU A 113 13.16 -7.42 -0.87
C GLU A 113 13.21 -6.26 -1.88
N LYS A 114 12.07 -5.99 -2.52
CA LYS A 114 11.83 -4.84 -3.36
C LYS A 114 10.48 -4.23 -3.01
N TYR A 115 10.45 -3.14 -2.26
CA TYR A 115 9.20 -2.56 -1.77
C TYR A 115 9.23 -1.05 -1.61
N PHE A 116 8.04 -0.47 -1.67
CA PHE A 116 7.73 0.88 -1.23
C PHE A 116 7.15 0.85 0.17
N VAL A 117 7.54 1.81 0.99
CA VAL A 117 6.98 2.08 2.31
C VAL A 117 6.90 3.58 2.52
N TYR A 118 5.96 4.03 3.34
CA TYR A 118 5.91 5.43 3.75
C TYR A 118 5.62 5.58 5.24
N THR A 119 6.00 6.73 5.79
CA THR A 119 5.69 7.17 7.15
C THR A 119 5.07 8.56 7.13
N VAL A 120 4.29 8.88 8.15
CA VAL A 120 3.67 10.20 8.34
C VAL A 120 4.33 10.83 9.56
N PRO A 121 5.22 11.83 9.41
CA PRO A 121 5.96 12.40 10.53
C PRO A 121 5.12 13.24 11.49
N ASP A 122 4.02 13.83 10.99
CA ASP A 122 3.09 14.66 11.74
C ASP A 122 1.91 13.80 12.20
N ASP A 123 1.81 13.58 13.51
CA ASP A 123 0.80 12.73 14.14
C ASP A 123 -0.60 13.35 14.17
N SER A 124 -0.73 14.65 13.82
CA SER A 124 -2.03 15.29 13.64
C SER A 124 -2.75 14.84 12.36
N TYR A 125 -2.05 14.16 11.45
CA TYR A 125 -2.61 13.61 10.22
C TYR A 125 -2.65 12.08 10.24
N LEU A 126 -3.79 11.52 9.88
CA LEU A 126 -3.84 10.16 9.35
C LEU A 126 -3.72 10.23 7.83
N LEU A 127 -2.93 9.33 7.24
CA LEU A 127 -2.84 9.16 5.80
C LEU A 127 -3.01 7.69 5.43
N ARG A 128 -3.77 7.45 4.36
CA ARG A 128 -3.89 6.13 3.75
C ARG A 128 -3.87 6.23 2.24
N ILE A 129 -3.24 5.26 1.57
CA ILE A 129 -3.29 5.13 0.12
C ILE A 129 -4.26 3.99 -0.20
N ILE A 130 -5.21 4.24 -1.09
CA ILE A 130 -6.23 3.26 -1.46
C ILE A 130 -6.30 3.03 -2.96
N VAL A 131 -6.71 1.83 -3.35
CA VAL A 131 -7.24 1.55 -4.70
C VAL A 131 -8.75 1.54 -4.59
N ASP A 132 -9.38 2.57 -5.12
CA ASP A 132 -10.80 2.82 -5.04
C ASP A 132 -11.56 2.11 -6.17
N HIS A 133 -12.80 1.70 -5.91
CA HIS A 133 -13.64 0.95 -6.85
C HIS A 133 -13.93 1.67 -8.19
N PRO A 134 -13.92 3.02 -8.30
CA PRO A 134 -14.07 3.72 -9.57
C PRO A 134 -12.83 3.60 -10.49
N GLY A 135 -11.81 2.86 -10.08
CA GLY A 135 -10.58 2.70 -10.85
C GLY A 135 -9.59 3.85 -10.61
N LEU A 136 -9.45 4.26 -9.35
CA LEU A 136 -8.53 5.34 -8.97
C LEU A 136 -7.62 4.87 -7.84
N VAL A 137 -6.37 5.30 -7.87
CA VAL A 137 -5.48 5.27 -6.71
C VAL A 137 -5.56 6.63 -6.03
N LYS A 138 -5.82 6.66 -4.72
CA LYS A 138 -5.96 7.90 -3.96
C LYS A 138 -5.08 7.86 -2.72
N ALA A 139 -4.40 8.96 -2.41
CA ALA A 139 -3.99 9.24 -1.04
C ALA A 139 -5.06 10.08 -0.37
N LEU A 140 -5.54 9.63 0.78
CA LEU A 140 -6.53 10.32 1.59
C LEU A 140 -5.89 10.77 2.90
N THR A 141 -6.22 11.98 3.35
CA THR A 141 -5.80 12.51 4.64
C THR A 141 -6.99 12.77 5.55
N TRP A 142 -6.78 12.65 6.85
CA TRP A 142 -7.75 12.97 7.88
C TRP A 142 -7.08 13.76 8.98
N ARG A 143 -7.74 14.85 9.41
CA ARG A 143 -7.47 15.55 10.67
C ARG A 143 -8.73 15.53 11.50
N GLU A 144 -8.58 15.49 12.82
CA GLU A 144 -9.72 15.53 13.74
C GLU A 144 -10.62 16.75 13.49
N SER A 145 -10.03 17.92 13.22
CA SER A 145 -10.76 19.15 12.91
C SER A 145 -11.58 19.08 11.62
N ASP A 146 -11.18 18.23 10.67
CA ASP A 146 -11.86 18.09 9.38
C ASP A 146 -13.08 17.15 9.47
N GLY A 147 -13.06 16.17 10.38
CA GLY A 147 -14.17 15.22 10.58
C GLY A 147 -14.50 14.34 9.35
N GLN A 148 -13.68 14.38 8.30
CA GLN A 148 -13.87 13.61 7.07
C GLN A 148 -12.54 13.37 6.34
N TRP A 149 -12.48 12.29 5.55
CA TRP A 149 -11.34 12.02 4.67
C TRP A 149 -11.35 12.99 3.50
N LYS A 150 -10.19 13.58 3.18
CA LYS A 150 -10.00 14.49 2.04
C LYS A 150 -8.98 13.89 1.06
N ASP A 151 -9.20 14.11 -0.24
CA ASP A 151 -8.24 13.76 -1.28
C ASP A 151 -6.95 14.59 -1.09
N TYR A 152 -5.81 13.93 -0.89
CA TYR A 152 -4.50 14.58 -0.95
C TYR A 152 -3.94 14.57 -2.38
N TRP A 153 -4.02 13.41 -3.03
CA TRP A 153 -3.80 13.27 -4.47
C TRP A 153 -4.58 12.05 -4.99
N LYS A 154 -4.81 11.98 -6.30
CA LYS A 154 -5.38 10.82 -6.98
C LYS A 154 -4.78 10.61 -8.37
N THR A 155 -4.84 9.39 -8.90
CA THR A 155 -4.35 9.02 -10.25
C THR A 155 -5.11 7.79 -10.77
N PRO A 156 -5.31 7.64 -12.09
CA PRO A 156 -5.06 8.64 -13.15
C PRO A 156 -5.99 9.85 -13.03
N LEU A 157 -5.53 11.04 -13.43
CA LEU A 157 -6.31 12.28 -13.43
C LEU A 157 -6.54 12.82 -14.84
N PHE A 158 -5.57 12.61 -15.73
CA PHE A 158 -5.59 13.11 -17.09
C PHE A 158 -5.49 11.96 -18.09
N GLN A 159 -6.00 12.17 -19.31
CA GLN A 159 -5.88 11.19 -20.40
C GLN A 159 -4.41 10.86 -20.74
N CYS A 160 -3.47 11.77 -20.49
CA CYS A 160 -2.03 11.52 -20.68
C CYS A 160 -1.43 10.59 -19.61
N ASP A 161 -2.15 10.31 -18.53
CA ASP A 161 -1.75 9.31 -17.53
C ASP A 161 -2.11 7.89 -17.97
N ASP A 162 -2.99 7.75 -18.96
CA ASP A 162 -3.43 6.46 -19.50
C ASP A 162 -2.40 5.89 -20.48
N TYR A 163 -2.28 4.55 -20.49
CA TYR A 163 -1.41 3.76 -21.35
C TYR A 163 -2.01 3.46 -22.73
#